data_AF-A0A1Z8LY62-F1
#
_entry.id   AF-A0A1Z8LY62-F1
#
_cell.length_a   1.000
_cell.length_b   1.000
_cell.length_c   1.000
_cell.angle_alpha   90.00
_cell.angle_beta   90.00
_cell.angle_gamma   90.00
#
_symmetry.space_group_name_H-M   'P 1'
#
loop_
_entity.id
_entity.type
_entity.pdbx_description
1 polymer ?
#
loop_
_entity_poly.entity_id
_entity_poly.type
_entity_poly.pdbx_seq_one_letter_code
_entity_poly.pdbx_strand_id
1 'polypeptide(L)'
;MNSRYSLEEAMAVSGAATSILHLTSNPLLMLLLLVLNVRLGQWIENPGFRPKVSNTLGVLINRYLPISPIRVLLSMTQRAERRSLCFVADGGFFDNLGVDPLLRRRCRLVIALDAGSDAKSEFTDFTKLLRNARTKHGIEFTSLAGESNLPLESVSIDQQTSLSESHFFGAQIHYPDRDEPGLLLYFKTSMTGDESDELIKFQQQSEFPNDPTIDQAFSNARFESYRMLGEHMCESFANQLNSRKFDQKEDRLSHDELVRVMQQALVSTELNLPSMKPKTSRVPNPAKARVIRKLRRAQPKPTSKKK
;
A
#
# COMPACT_ATOMS: atom_id res chain seq x y z
N MET A 1 19.49 24.51 18.75
CA MET A 1 19.24 24.50 17.29
C MET A 1 17.94 23.76 17.08
N ASN A 2 16.91 24.46 16.59
CA ASN A 2 15.64 23.86 16.20
C ASN A 2 15.89 22.95 14.98
N SER A 3 16.04 21.64 15.17
CA SER A 3 16.02 20.69 14.04
C SER A 3 14.57 20.54 13.56
N ARG A 4 14.06 21.59 12.92
CA ARG A 4 12.79 21.51 12.20
C ARG A 4 13.10 20.79 10.90
N TYR A 5 12.89 19.47 10.88
CA TYR A 5 12.76 18.73 9.63
C TYR A 5 11.68 19.42 8.83
N SER A 6 12.04 19.86 7.64
CA SER A 6 11.08 20.49 6.76
C SER A 6 10.27 19.42 6.01
N LEU A 7 9.10 19.80 5.50
CA LEU A 7 8.23 18.86 4.80
C LEU A 7 8.93 18.31 3.56
N GLU A 8 9.71 19.14 2.87
CA GLU A 8 10.50 18.76 1.71
C GLU A 8 11.58 17.71 2.04
N GLU A 9 12.24 17.80 3.20
CA GLU A 9 13.19 16.78 3.66
C GLU A 9 12.48 15.45 3.95
N ALA A 10 11.33 15.51 4.63
CA ALA A 10 10.53 14.32 4.90
C ALA A 10 10.02 13.65 3.61
N MET A 11 9.57 14.45 2.64
CA MET A 11 9.15 13.97 1.31
C MET A 11 10.31 13.33 0.54
N ALA A 12 11.48 13.97 0.53
CA ALA A 12 12.66 13.43 -0.15
C ALA A 12 13.14 12.10 0.46
N VAL A 13 13.07 11.95 1.79
CA VAL A 13 13.42 10.71 2.49
C VAL A 13 12.36 9.62 2.27
N SER A 14 11.08 9.98 2.08
CA SER A 14 9.99 9.01 1.86
C SER A 14 10.04 8.33 0.49
N GLY A 15 10.64 8.93 -0.54
CA GLY A 15 10.80 8.29 -1.87
C GLY A 15 11.97 7.31 -1.95
N ALA A 16 12.66 7.10 -0.85
CA ALA A 16 13.94 6.43 -0.81
C ALA A 16 13.74 4.89 -0.65
N ALA A 17 13.39 4.24 -1.76
CA ALA A 17 12.90 2.85 -1.86
C ALA A 17 13.87 1.68 -1.49
N THR A 18 15.03 1.90 -0.84
CA THR A 18 15.99 0.80 -0.51
C THR A 18 16.78 1.05 0.78
N SER A 19 16.32 0.46 1.89
CA SER A 19 17.07 0.50 3.14
C SER A 19 18.26 -0.48 3.08
N ILE A 20 19.49 0.05 3.20
CA ILE A 20 20.75 -0.73 3.25
C ILE A 20 20.73 -1.80 4.35
N LEU A 21 20.01 -1.54 5.45
CA LEU A 21 19.97 -2.39 6.64
C LEU A 21 19.41 -3.79 6.39
N HIS A 22 18.70 -4.01 5.27
CA HIS A 22 18.16 -5.33 4.90
C HIS A 22 18.81 -5.92 3.64
N LEU A 23 19.58 -5.14 2.87
CA LEU A 23 20.28 -5.64 1.68
C LEU A 23 21.37 -6.65 2.04
N THR A 24 21.92 -6.58 3.25
CA THR A 24 22.96 -7.49 3.70
C THR A 24 23.12 -7.49 5.22
N SER A 25 23.37 -8.68 5.79
CA SER A 25 23.84 -8.82 7.17
C SER A 25 25.38 -8.71 7.26
N ASN A 26 26.08 -8.53 6.13
CA ASN A 26 27.53 -8.46 6.09
C ASN A 26 28.03 -7.05 6.50
N PRO A 27 28.78 -6.93 7.61
CA PRO A 27 29.22 -5.64 8.13
C PRO A 27 30.19 -4.91 7.20
N LEU A 28 30.96 -5.63 6.37
CA LEU A 28 31.89 -5.03 5.40
C LEU A 28 31.14 -4.45 4.20
N LEU A 29 30.12 -5.14 3.71
CA LEU A 29 29.28 -4.62 2.63
C LEU A 29 28.45 -3.43 3.13
N MET A 30 27.97 -3.47 4.37
CA MET A 30 27.31 -2.32 5.01
C MET A 30 28.26 -1.12 5.13
N LEU A 31 29.52 -1.35 5.52
CA LEU A 31 30.56 -0.31 5.57
C LEU A 31 30.84 0.27 4.17
N LEU A 32 30.95 -0.59 3.15
CA LEU A 32 31.21 -0.17 1.78
C LEU A 32 30.05 0.67 1.23
N LEU A 33 28.80 0.22 1.40
CA LEU A 33 27.61 0.98 1.00
C LEU A 33 27.50 2.32 1.76
N LEU A 34 27.92 2.35 3.03
CA LEU A 34 27.97 3.55 3.85
C LEU A 34 29.05 4.53 3.37
N VAL A 35 30.23 4.06 2.98
CA VAL A 35 31.32 4.88 2.44
C VAL A 35 31.00 5.38 1.03
N LEU A 36 30.40 4.54 0.18
CA LEU A 36 30.01 4.88 -1.19
C LEU A 36 28.72 5.73 -1.28
N ASN A 37 28.09 6.03 -0.13
CA ASN A 37 26.84 6.79 -0.04
C ASN A 37 25.70 6.22 -0.92
N VAL A 38 25.74 4.92 -1.22
CA VAL A 38 24.68 4.21 -1.96
C VAL A 38 23.58 3.88 -0.96
N ARG A 39 22.78 4.90 -0.60
CA ARG A 39 21.77 4.81 0.47
C ARG A 39 20.46 5.49 0.07
N LEU A 40 19.35 4.87 0.46
CA LEU A 40 18.02 5.48 0.38
C LEU A 40 17.47 5.77 1.80
N GLY A 41 18.29 6.39 2.66
CA GLY A 41 17.88 6.82 4.00
C GLY A 41 18.84 7.86 4.58
N GLN A 42 18.39 8.63 5.57
CA GLN A 42 19.12 9.76 6.16
C GLN A 42 19.43 9.52 7.64
N TRP A 43 20.65 9.86 8.03
CA TRP A 43 21.01 9.94 9.44
C TRP A 43 20.56 11.29 9.97
N ILE A 44 19.75 11.24 11.01
CA ILE A 44 19.16 12.40 11.66
C ILE A 44 19.56 12.43 13.12
N GLU A 45 19.56 13.61 13.74
CA GLU A 45 19.79 13.71 15.18
C GLU A 45 18.58 13.13 15.92
N ASN A 46 18.85 12.31 16.93
CA ASN A 46 17.79 11.71 17.72
C ASN A 46 17.12 12.79 18.59
N PRO A 47 15.84 13.13 18.37
CA PRO A 47 15.16 14.18 19.13
C PRO A 47 14.96 13.81 20.61
N GLY A 48 15.00 12.52 20.94
CA GLY A 48 14.95 12.00 22.31
C GLY A 48 16.32 11.89 22.99
N PHE A 49 17.42 12.19 22.29
CA PHE A 49 18.75 12.05 22.85
C PHE A 49 19.01 13.07 23.96
N ARG A 50 19.16 12.56 25.18
CA ARG A 50 19.62 13.33 26.33
C ARG A 50 21.02 12.88 26.70
N PRO A 51 22.07 13.69 26.47
CA PRO A 51 23.42 13.30 26.85
C PRO A 51 23.49 13.13 28.37
N LYS A 52 24.03 11.99 28.82
CA LYS A 52 24.40 11.84 30.24
C LYS A 52 25.59 12.76 30.52
N VAL A 53 25.45 13.61 31.54
CA VAL A 53 26.44 14.64 31.94
C VAL A 53 27.83 14.04 32.23
N SER A 54 27.92 12.76 32.55
CA SER A 54 29.18 12.07 32.87
C SER A 54 30.09 11.75 31.67
N ASN A 55 29.66 11.99 30.43
CA ASN A 55 30.46 11.68 29.23
C ASN A 55 30.82 12.94 28.43
N THR A 56 31.77 13.72 28.96
CA THR A 56 32.25 14.98 28.38
C THR A 56 32.76 14.82 26.96
N LEU A 57 33.47 13.72 26.66
CA LEU A 57 33.98 13.42 25.32
C LEU A 57 32.84 13.16 24.33
N GLY A 58 31.82 12.39 24.74
CA GLY A 58 30.63 12.13 23.94
C GLY A 58 29.82 13.40 23.64
N VAL A 59 29.72 14.32 24.61
CA VAL A 59 29.09 15.64 24.42
C VAL A 59 29.89 16.50 23.45
N LEU A 60 31.23 16.49 23.53
CA LEU A 60 32.10 17.24 22.62
C LEU A 60 31.98 16.72 21.18
N ILE A 61 32.06 15.40 21.00
CA ILE A 61 31.92 14.74 19.69
C ILE A 61 30.55 15.06 19.09
N ASN A 62 29.48 15.00 19.89
CA ASN A 62 28.13 15.28 19.40
C ASN A 62 27.89 16.78 19.10
N ARG A 63 28.63 17.69 19.74
CA ARG A 63 28.50 19.14 19.57
C ARG A 63 29.35 19.71 18.43
N TYR A 64 30.53 19.15 18.19
CA TYR A 64 31.51 19.73 17.24
C TYR A 64 31.77 18.88 16.00
N LEU A 65 31.45 17.57 16.02
CA LEU A 65 31.64 16.73 14.85
C LEU A 65 30.39 16.74 13.97
N PRO A 66 30.46 17.15 12.69
CA PRO A 66 29.33 17.04 11.77
C PRO A 66 28.92 15.58 11.60
N ILE A 67 27.73 15.33 11.02
CA ILE A 67 27.26 13.97 10.71
C ILE A 67 28.20 13.34 9.67
N SER A 68 29.25 12.69 10.16
CA SER A 68 30.33 12.08 9.38
C SER A 68 30.28 10.55 9.53
N PRO A 69 30.88 9.79 8.60
CA PRO A 69 30.96 8.32 8.69
C PRO A 69 31.57 7.85 10.01
N ILE A 70 32.55 8.59 10.54
CA ILE A 70 33.18 8.32 11.84
C ILE A 70 32.18 8.51 12.99
N ARG A 71 31.40 9.62 12.98
CA ARG A 71 30.37 9.87 14.00
C ARG A 71 29.29 8.78 13.97
N VAL A 72 28.87 8.37 12.78
CA VAL A 72 27.91 7.28 12.59
C VAL A 72 28.48 5.97 13.13
N LEU A 73 29.70 5.58 12.75
CA LEU A 73 30.34 4.35 13.21
C LEU A 73 30.47 4.30 14.75
N LEU A 74 30.91 5.40 15.37
CA LEU A 74 30.96 5.53 16.82
C LEU A 74 29.58 5.39 17.47
N SER A 75 28.53 5.95 16.86
CA SER A 75 27.15 5.83 17.35
C SER A 75 26.56 4.42 17.21
N MET A 76 27.01 3.63 16.23
CA MET A 76 26.51 2.26 16.02
C MET A 76 26.88 1.31 17.17
N THR A 77 27.94 1.61 17.92
CA THR A 77 28.35 0.84 19.12
C THR A 77 27.36 0.96 20.28
N GLN A 78 26.47 1.95 20.25
CA GLN A 78 25.47 2.19 21.30
C GLN A 78 24.12 1.53 20.93
N ARG A 79 23.31 1.16 21.94
CA ARG A 79 21.91 0.71 21.72
C ARG A 79 21.10 1.82 21.04
N ALA A 80 20.20 1.45 20.13
CA ALA A 80 19.41 2.37 19.31
C ALA A 80 18.77 3.52 20.11
N GLU A 81 18.15 3.22 21.25
CA GLU A 81 17.52 4.20 22.16
C GLU A 81 18.47 5.25 22.74
N ARG A 82 19.77 4.94 22.81
CA ARG A 82 20.81 5.79 23.40
C ARG A 82 21.69 6.46 22.35
N ARG A 83 21.46 6.21 21.06
CA ARG A 83 22.23 6.81 19.98
C ARG A 83 21.88 8.29 19.87
N SER A 84 22.89 9.11 19.59
CA SER A 84 22.69 10.52 19.24
C SER A 84 22.21 10.70 17.80
N LEU A 85 22.36 9.67 16.97
CA LEU A 85 21.91 9.63 15.58
C LEU A 85 20.94 8.47 15.36
N CYS A 86 19.83 8.76 14.71
CA CYS A 86 18.86 7.79 14.23
C CYS A 86 18.99 7.67 12.71
N PHE A 87 18.88 6.45 12.20
CA PHE A 87 18.76 6.22 10.76
C PHE A 87 17.28 6.18 10.41
N VAL A 88 16.84 7.09 9.56
CA VAL A 88 15.46 7.14 9.03
C VAL A 88 15.51 6.70 7.58
N ALA A 89 14.66 5.74 7.25
CA ALA A 89 14.44 5.25 5.90
C ALA A 89 12.95 5.38 5.56
N ASP A 90 12.62 5.14 4.30
CA ASP A 90 11.25 5.05 3.81
C ASP A 90 10.41 4.08 4.69
N GLY A 91 9.15 4.49 4.92
CA GLY A 91 8.15 3.76 5.69
C GLY A 91 7.60 2.53 4.98
N GLY A 92 7.81 2.36 3.67
CA GLY A 92 7.37 1.18 2.91
C GLY A 92 7.83 -0.15 3.52
N PHE A 93 8.96 -0.16 4.22
CA PHE A 93 9.45 -1.33 4.95
C PHE A 93 8.60 -1.72 6.15
N PHE A 94 7.87 -0.79 6.75
CA PHE A 94 7.03 -1.06 7.92
C PHE A 94 5.57 -1.20 7.51
N ASP A 95 5.06 -0.20 6.78
CA ASP A 95 3.66 -0.07 6.39
C ASP A 95 3.56 0.72 5.08
N ASN A 96 3.51 -0.01 3.97
CA ASN A 96 3.41 0.55 2.63
C ASN A 96 2.03 1.19 2.35
N LEU A 97 1.00 0.81 3.12
CA LEU A 97 -0.36 1.34 2.98
C LEU A 97 -0.58 2.62 3.79
N GLY A 98 0.31 2.94 4.73
CA GLY A 98 0.18 4.10 5.62
C GLY A 98 -1.02 4.02 6.59
N VAL A 99 -1.57 2.83 6.81
CA VAL A 99 -2.78 2.60 7.62
C VAL A 99 -2.46 2.42 9.11
N ASP A 100 -1.31 1.85 9.48
CA ASP A 100 -0.92 1.59 10.88
C ASP A 100 -0.99 2.85 11.77
N PRO A 101 -0.50 4.04 11.34
CA PRO A 101 -0.63 5.26 12.12
C PRO A 101 -2.10 5.71 12.32
N LEU A 102 -3.01 5.38 11.42
CA LEU A 102 -4.45 5.69 11.53
C LEU A 102 -5.13 4.72 12.52
N LEU A 103 -4.76 3.44 12.47
CA LEU A 103 -5.21 2.43 13.43
C LEU A 103 -4.79 2.76 14.86
N ARG A 104 -3.56 3.26 15.04
CA ARG A 104 -3.06 3.72 16.35
C ARG A 104 -3.84 4.92 16.89
N ARG A 105 -4.43 5.73 16.02
CA ARG A 105 -5.29 6.88 16.37
C ARG A 105 -6.76 6.52 16.58
N ARG A 106 -7.15 5.25 16.41
CA ARG A 106 -8.53 4.77 16.55
C ARG A 106 -9.49 5.48 15.60
N CYS A 107 -9.06 5.71 14.36
CA CYS A 107 -9.87 6.35 13.34
C CYS A 107 -11.16 5.54 13.07
N ARG A 108 -12.31 6.19 13.08
CA ARG A 108 -13.62 5.55 12.82
C ARG A 108 -13.79 5.16 11.34
N LEU A 109 -13.14 5.89 10.44
CA LEU A 109 -13.10 5.62 9.01
C LEU A 109 -11.64 5.64 8.55
N VAL A 110 -11.24 4.60 7.85
CA VAL A 110 -9.94 4.46 7.20
C VAL A 110 -10.20 4.12 5.74
N ILE A 111 -9.67 4.93 4.83
CA ILE A 111 -9.70 4.66 3.40
C ILE A 111 -8.26 4.34 2.98
N ALA A 112 -8.03 3.12 2.54
CA ALA A 112 -6.73 2.64 2.08
C ALA A 112 -6.75 2.51 0.56
N LEU A 113 -5.80 3.14 -0.12
CA LEU A 113 -5.60 3.03 -1.56
C LEU A 113 -4.32 2.22 -1.80
N ASP A 114 -4.47 0.96 -2.17
CA ASP A 114 -3.35 0.09 -2.51
C ASP A 114 -3.02 0.15 -4.01
N ALA A 115 -2.00 0.94 -4.32
CA ALA A 115 -1.39 1.06 -5.64
C ALA A 115 -0.08 0.25 -5.77
N GLY A 116 0.18 -0.70 -4.87
CA GLY A 116 1.35 -1.56 -4.94
C GLY A 116 1.26 -2.57 -6.10
N SER A 117 2.41 -2.90 -6.70
CA SER A 117 2.48 -3.97 -7.71
C SER A 117 2.20 -5.33 -7.07
N ASP A 118 1.10 -5.98 -7.48
CA ASP A 118 0.72 -7.30 -6.96
C ASP A 118 0.01 -8.13 -8.04
N ALA A 119 0.75 -8.51 -9.08
CA ALA A 119 0.23 -9.26 -10.22
C ALA A 119 -0.34 -10.65 -9.86
N LYS A 120 -0.05 -11.17 -8.66
CA LYS A 120 -0.53 -12.46 -8.16
C LYS A 120 -1.59 -12.35 -7.08
N SER A 121 -1.93 -11.13 -6.64
CA SER A 121 -2.87 -10.89 -5.56
C SER A 121 -2.48 -11.64 -4.28
N GLU A 122 -1.19 -11.57 -3.91
CA GLU A 122 -0.68 -12.15 -2.66
C GLU A 122 -1.00 -11.26 -1.45
N PHE A 123 -1.35 -9.98 -1.67
CA PHE A 123 -1.70 -8.99 -0.65
C PHE A 123 -0.70 -8.95 0.51
N THR A 124 0.60 -9.01 0.18
CA THR A 124 1.67 -9.18 1.17
C THR A 124 1.73 -8.03 2.17
N ASP A 125 1.63 -6.79 1.70
CA ASP A 125 1.62 -5.58 2.53
C ASP A 125 0.38 -5.50 3.41
N PHE A 126 -0.80 -5.79 2.85
CA PHE A 126 -2.04 -5.82 3.61
C PHE A 126 -2.04 -6.91 4.69
N THR A 127 -1.61 -8.13 4.35
CA THR A 127 -1.49 -9.24 5.32
C THR A 127 -0.50 -8.92 6.43
N LYS A 128 0.61 -8.26 6.10
CA LYS A 128 1.59 -7.78 7.07
C LYS A 128 0.99 -6.70 7.99
N LEU A 129 0.22 -5.77 7.46
CA LEU A 129 -0.54 -4.78 8.24
C LEU A 129 -1.49 -5.46 9.22
N LEU A 130 -2.32 -6.40 8.77
CA LEU A 130 -3.26 -7.14 9.63
C LEU A 130 -2.54 -7.87 10.77
N ARG A 131 -1.43 -8.56 10.46
CA ARG A 131 -0.61 -9.25 11.45
C ARG A 131 -0.01 -8.28 12.47
N ASN A 132 0.52 -7.14 12.02
CA ASN A 132 1.11 -6.12 12.89
C ASN A 132 0.05 -5.49 13.80
N ALA A 133 -1.11 -5.12 13.25
CA ALA A 133 -2.23 -4.55 13.99
C ALA A 133 -2.71 -5.49 15.11
N ARG A 134 -2.86 -6.80 14.81
CA ARG A 134 -3.24 -7.80 15.80
C ARG A 134 -2.18 -8.00 16.88
N THR A 135 -0.94 -8.27 16.49
CA THR A 135 0.13 -8.64 17.44
C THR A 135 0.64 -7.48 18.29
N LYS A 136 0.66 -6.25 17.76
CA LYS A 136 1.21 -5.08 18.46
C LYS A 136 0.15 -4.24 19.14
N HIS A 137 -1.07 -4.24 18.62
CA HIS A 137 -2.12 -3.31 19.05
C HIS A 137 -3.42 -4.00 19.47
N GLY A 138 -3.52 -5.33 19.34
CA GLY A 138 -4.75 -6.06 19.66
C GLY A 138 -5.93 -5.67 18.77
N ILE A 139 -5.67 -5.13 17.58
CA ILE A 139 -6.70 -4.68 16.63
C ILE A 139 -7.06 -5.84 15.71
N GLU A 140 -8.35 -6.11 15.57
CA GLU A 140 -8.87 -7.17 14.71
C GLU A 140 -9.70 -6.61 13.56
N PHE A 141 -9.84 -7.42 12.50
CA PHE A 141 -10.59 -7.06 11.31
C PHE A 141 -11.55 -8.19 10.97
N THR A 142 -12.77 -7.85 10.61
CA THR A 142 -13.80 -8.79 10.14
C THR A 142 -14.46 -8.25 8.86
N SER A 143 -15.07 -9.12 8.07
CA SER A 143 -15.92 -8.66 6.96
C SER A 143 -17.10 -7.84 7.48
N LEU A 144 -17.80 -7.14 6.59
CA LEU A 144 -18.98 -6.39 7.01
C LEU A 144 -20.14 -7.31 7.42
N ALA A 145 -20.14 -8.56 6.94
CA ALA A 145 -21.02 -9.63 7.41
C ALA A 145 -20.64 -10.21 8.80
N GLY A 146 -19.52 -9.78 9.39
CA GLY A 146 -19.04 -10.24 10.70
C GLY A 146 -18.22 -11.54 10.65
N GLU A 147 -17.78 -11.97 9.46
CA GLU A 147 -16.94 -13.15 9.31
C GLU A 147 -15.46 -12.80 9.55
N SER A 148 -14.67 -13.77 10.03
CA SER A 148 -13.24 -13.58 10.26
C SER A 148 -12.43 -13.46 8.97
N ASN A 149 -12.97 -13.96 7.85
CA ASN A 149 -12.32 -13.92 6.55
C ASN A 149 -12.72 -12.64 5.82
N LEU A 150 -11.71 -11.88 5.40
CA LEU A 150 -11.92 -10.69 4.59
C LEU A 150 -12.15 -11.08 3.11
N PRO A 151 -12.97 -10.35 2.36
CA PRO A 151 -13.32 -10.66 0.97
C PRO A 151 -12.18 -10.29 -0.01
N LEU A 152 -10.95 -10.70 0.26
CA LEU A 152 -9.78 -10.37 -0.58
C LEU A 152 -9.94 -10.90 -2.01
N GLU A 153 -10.64 -12.02 -2.18
CA GLU A 153 -10.91 -12.60 -3.50
C GLU A 153 -11.68 -11.64 -4.43
N SER A 154 -12.54 -10.77 -3.89
CA SER A 154 -13.31 -9.85 -4.73
C SER A 154 -12.42 -8.81 -5.42
N VAL A 155 -11.26 -8.50 -4.83
CA VAL A 155 -10.26 -7.58 -5.38
C VAL A 155 -9.02 -8.30 -5.93
N SER A 156 -9.02 -9.64 -5.92
CA SER A 156 -7.98 -10.46 -6.55
C SER A 156 -8.08 -10.38 -8.07
N ILE A 157 -6.94 -10.54 -8.74
CA ILE A 157 -6.86 -10.60 -10.20
C ILE A 157 -7.05 -12.06 -10.63
N ASP A 158 -8.08 -12.33 -11.43
CA ASP A 158 -8.24 -13.61 -12.09
C ASP A 158 -7.16 -13.78 -13.17
N GLN A 159 -6.27 -14.75 -12.96
CA GLN A 159 -5.14 -15.05 -13.85
C GLN A 159 -5.55 -15.45 -15.28
N GLN A 160 -6.82 -15.80 -15.52
CA GLN A 160 -7.32 -16.13 -16.86
C GLN A 160 -7.80 -14.91 -17.63
N THR A 161 -8.41 -13.96 -16.93
CA THR A 161 -9.07 -12.79 -17.53
C THR A 161 -8.28 -11.51 -17.34
N SER A 162 -7.33 -11.48 -16.39
CA SER A 162 -6.62 -10.30 -15.90
C SER A 162 -7.56 -9.23 -15.32
N LEU A 163 -8.74 -9.66 -14.84
CA LEU A 163 -9.75 -8.81 -14.24
C LEU A 163 -10.05 -9.22 -12.80
N SER A 164 -10.50 -8.27 -12.01
CA SER A 164 -11.04 -8.43 -10.66
C SER A 164 -12.56 -8.33 -10.67
N GLU A 165 -13.22 -8.86 -9.64
CA GLU A 165 -14.68 -8.73 -9.50
C GLU A 165 -15.08 -7.33 -9.03
N SER A 166 -14.22 -6.68 -8.24
CA SER A 166 -14.40 -5.34 -7.69
C SER A 166 -13.05 -4.62 -7.57
N HIS A 167 -13.10 -3.29 -7.53
CA HIS A 167 -11.96 -2.43 -7.20
C HIS A 167 -11.74 -2.25 -5.70
N PHE A 168 -12.76 -2.54 -4.89
CA PHE A 168 -12.72 -2.28 -3.46
C PHE A 168 -13.52 -3.29 -2.66
N PHE A 169 -13.24 -3.33 -1.36
CA PHE A 169 -14.06 -4.01 -0.37
C PHE A 169 -14.08 -3.24 0.96
N GLY A 170 -15.05 -3.57 1.81
CA GLY A 170 -15.17 -3.02 3.15
C GLY A 170 -14.81 -4.02 4.23
N ALA A 171 -14.31 -3.54 5.37
CA ALA A 171 -14.08 -4.37 6.55
C ALA A 171 -14.36 -3.58 7.84
N GLN A 172 -14.77 -4.27 8.89
CA GLN A 172 -14.88 -3.68 10.22
C GLN A 172 -13.52 -3.73 10.92
N ILE A 173 -13.22 -2.68 11.68
CA ILE A 173 -12.01 -2.56 12.50
C ILE A 173 -12.43 -2.62 13.97
N HIS A 174 -12.00 -3.64 14.69
CA HIS A 174 -12.30 -3.82 16.11
C HIS A 174 -11.12 -3.30 16.92
N TYR A 175 -11.36 -2.23 17.67
CA TYR A 175 -10.37 -1.66 18.58
C TYR A 175 -10.61 -2.20 20.00
N PRO A 176 -9.56 -2.58 20.75
CA PRO A 176 -9.72 -3.19 22.08
C PRO A 176 -10.35 -2.24 23.12
N ASP A 177 -10.27 -0.93 22.88
CA ASP A 177 -10.71 0.11 23.80
C ASP A 177 -12.02 0.80 23.34
N ARG A 178 -12.74 0.24 22.36
CA ARG A 178 -14.00 0.79 21.84
C ARG A 178 -15.03 -0.29 21.54
N ASP A 179 -16.28 -0.02 21.93
CA ASP A 179 -17.41 -0.90 21.63
C ASP A 179 -17.87 -0.78 20.17
N GLU A 180 -17.78 0.43 19.59
CA GLU A 180 -18.18 0.66 18.21
C GLU A 180 -17.02 0.34 17.24
N PRO A 181 -17.25 -0.54 16.24
CA PRO A 181 -16.23 -0.84 15.25
C PRO A 181 -15.97 0.35 14.32
N GLY A 182 -14.72 0.50 13.90
CA GLY A 182 -14.35 1.36 12.78
C GLY A 182 -14.67 0.70 11.43
N LEU A 183 -14.58 1.48 10.35
CA LEU A 183 -14.72 1.03 8.97
C LEU A 183 -13.40 1.19 8.22
N LEU A 184 -12.93 0.12 7.61
CA LEU A 184 -11.91 0.13 6.57
C LEU A 184 -12.60 0.05 5.20
N LEU A 185 -12.29 0.98 4.31
CA LEU A 185 -12.55 0.87 2.89
C LEU A 185 -11.22 0.67 2.18
N TYR A 186 -11.04 -0.50 1.58
CA TYR A 186 -9.81 -0.85 0.87
C TYR A 186 -10.05 -0.83 -0.63
N PHE A 187 -9.27 -0.01 -1.34
CA PHE A 187 -9.21 0.00 -2.79
C PHE A 187 -7.94 -0.70 -3.25
N LYS A 188 -8.06 -1.56 -4.25
CA LYS A 188 -6.92 -2.13 -4.98
C LYS A 188 -6.92 -1.57 -6.39
N THR A 189 -5.77 -1.13 -6.89
CA THR A 189 -5.61 -0.82 -8.32
C THR A 189 -5.77 -2.10 -9.13
N SER A 190 -6.97 -2.30 -9.66
CA SER A 190 -7.38 -3.47 -10.43
C SER A 190 -8.24 -3.03 -11.61
N MET A 191 -8.42 -3.92 -12.59
CA MET A 191 -9.34 -3.72 -13.72
C MET A 191 -10.52 -4.67 -13.53
N THR A 192 -11.76 -4.24 -13.72
CA THR A 192 -12.98 -5.06 -13.61
C THR A 192 -13.66 -5.30 -14.97
N GLY A 193 -13.23 -4.58 -16.01
CA GLY A 193 -13.66 -4.73 -17.40
C GLY A 193 -14.76 -3.76 -17.82
N ASP A 194 -15.22 -2.87 -16.92
CA ASP A 194 -16.14 -1.78 -17.22
C ASP A 194 -15.43 -0.43 -17.42
N GLU A 195 -14.09 -0.43 -17.43
CA GLU A 195 -13.27 0.74 -17.72
C GLU A 195 -13.39 1.21 -19.18
N SER A 196 -12.84 2.40 -19.46
CA SER A 196 -12.77 2.91 -20.83
C SER A 196 -11.97 2.01 -21.77
N ASP A 197 -12.32 2.03 -23.06
CA ASP A 197 -11.58 1.32 -24.12
C ASP A 197 -10.09 1.66 -24.14
N GLU A 198 -9.72 2.87 -23.70
CA GLU A 198 -8.33 3.31 -23.58
C GLU A 198 -7.58 2.51 -22.51
N LEU A 199 -8.13 2.42 -21.30
CA LEU A 199 -7.52 1.66 -20.20
C LEU A 199 -7.45 0.16 -20.53
N ILE A 200 -8.51 -0.39 -21.13
CA ILE A 200 -8.54 -1.79 -21.56
C ILE A 200 -7.45 -2.07 -22.60
N LYS A 201 -7.27 -1.19 -23.60
CA LYS A 201 -6.19 -1.35 -24.59
C LYS A 201 -4.81 -1.16 -23.97
N PHE A 202 -4.68 -0.22 -23.03
CA PHE A 202 -3.41 0.04 -22.34
C PHE A 202 -2.97 -1.17 -21.51
N GLN A 203 -3.90 -1.80 -20.77
CA GLN A 203 -3.66 -3.05 -20.05
C GLN A 203 -3.17 -4.17 -20.98
N GLN A 204 -3.76 -4.29 -22.18
CA GLN A 204 -3.35 -5.35 -23.14
C GLN A 204 -1.93 -5.17 -23.69
N GLN A 205 -1.37 -3.97 -23.60
CA GLN A 205 -0.08 -3.60 -24.17
C GLN A 205 1.02 -3.41 -23.11
N SER A 206 0.70 -3.52 -21.83
CA SER A 206 1.61 -3.21 -20.73
C SER A 206 1.37 -4.10 -19.50
N GLU A 207 2.13 -3.88 -18.44
CA GLU A 207 1.95 -4.55 -17.13
C GLU A 207 0.95 -3.82 -16.23
N PHE A 208 0.35 -2.73 -16.72
CA PHE A 208 -0.69 -1.98 -16.05
C PHE A 208 -1.85 -2.88 -15.58
N PRO A 209 -2.48 -2.62 -14.41
CA PRO A 209 -2.13 -1.61 -13.41
C PRO A 209 -1.13 -2.14 -12.34
N ASN A 210 -0.28 -3.10 -12.70
CA ASN A 210 0.67 -3.76 -11.80
C ASN A 210 2.13 -3.51 -12.21
N ASP A 211 2.45 -2.32 -12.73
CA ASP A 211 3.81 -1.98 -13.11
C ASP A 211 4.76 -2.19 -11.90
N PRO A 212 5.94 -2.81 -12.10
CA PRO A 212 6.86 -3.11 -11.01
C PRO A 212 7.25 -1.86 -10.21
N THR A 213 7.28 -1.96 -8.88
CA THR A 213 7.62 -0.83 -7.98
C THR A 213 9.04 -0.28 -8.19
N ILE A 214 9.91 -1.01 -8.90
CA ILE A 214 11.25 -0.56 -9.30
C ILE A 214 11.24 0.43 -10.46
N ASP A 215 10.18 0.43 -11.28
CA ASP A 215 10.00 1.38 -12.38
C ASP A 215 9.21 2.60 -11.90
N GLN A 216 9.92 3.58 -11.36
CA GLN A 216 9.32 4.83 -10.87
C GLN A 216 9.26 5.93 -11.94
N ALA A 217 9.73 5.65 -13.17
CA ALA A 217 9.83 6.63 -14.25
C ALA A 217 8.67 6.46 -15.25
N PHE A 218 7.47 6.87 -14.84
CA PHE A 218 6.29 6.74 -15.68
C PHE A 218 6.32 7.70 -16.88
N SER A 219 5.90 7.19 -18.04
CA SER A 219 5.56 8.04 -19.18
C SER A 219 4.27 8.82 -18.91
N ASN A 220 4.05 9.92 -19.62
CA ASN A 220 2.81 10.69 -19.49
C ASN A 220 1.56 9.82 -19.71
N ALA A 221 1.60 8.91 -20.70
CA ALA A 221 0.49 8.00 -20.98
C ALA A 221 0.22 7.03 -19.82
N ARG A 222 1.27 6.48 -19.20
CA ARG A 222 1.14 5.58 -18.05
C ARG A 222 0.59 6.33 -16.84
N PHE A 223 1.15 7.51 -16.54
CA PHE A 223 0.67 8.35 -15.44
C PHE A 223 -0.82 8.71 -15.61
N GLU A 224 -1.20 9.14 -16.82
CA GLU A 224 -2.59 9.46 -17.13
C GLU A 224 -3.51 8.23 -17.01
N SER A 225 -3.04 7.05 -17.43
CA SER A 225 -3.80 5.81 -17.27
C SER A 225 -4.06 5.46 -15.80
N TYR A 226 -3.08 5.64 -14.91
CA TYR A 226 -3.29 5.46 -13.46
C TYR A 226 -4.25 6.52 -12.88
N ARG A 227 -4.15 7.78 -13.33
CA ARG A 227 -5.08 8.85 -12.92
C ARG A 227 -6.52 8.51 -13.32
N MET A 228 -6.73 8.13 -14.58
CA MET A 228 -8.02 7.72 -15.12
C MET A 228 -8.58 6.49 -14.40
N LEU A 229 -7.74 5.49 -14.12
CA LEU A 229 -8.17 4.32 -13.37
C LEU A 229 -8.59 4.68 -11.94
N GLY A 230 -7.82 5.53 -11.25
CA GLY A 230 -8.17 6.01 -9.92
C GLY A 230 -9.50 6.78 -9.89
N GLU A 231 -9.73 7.63 -10.90
CA GLU A 231 -11.00 8.32 -11.12
C GLU A 231 -12.16 7.32 -11.31
N HIS A 232 -12.01 6.36 -12.23
CA HIS A 232 -13.00 5.31 -12.48
C HIS A 232 -13.35 4.50 -11.23
N MET A 233 -12.34 4.07 -10.46
CA MET A 233 -12.54 3.34 -9.21
C MET A 233 -13.38 4.12 -8.20
N CYS A 234 -13.11 5.43 -8.07
CA CYS A 234 -13.83 6.31 -7.15
C CYS A 234 -15.24 6.62 -7.66
N GLU A 235 -15.42 6.83 -8.96
CA GLU A 235 -16.74 7.03 -9.58
C GLU A 235 -17.61 5.78 -9.45
N SER A 236 -17.04 4.58 -9.66
CA SER A 236 -17.73 3.30 -9.45
C SER A 236 -18.24 3.18 -8.01
N PHE A 237 -17.40 3.52 -7.02
CA PHE A 237 -17.82 3.57 -5.62
C PHE A 237 -18.90 4.65 -5.36
N ALA A 238 -18.72 5.86 -5.88
CA ALA A 238 -19.67 6.96 -5.71
C ALA A 238 -21.04 6.65 -6.34
N ASN A 239 -21.09 5.96 -7.48
CA ASN A 239 -22.31 5.51 -8.12
C ASN A 239 -23.04 4.47 -7.26
N GLN A 240 -22.30 3.56 -6.61
CA GLN A 240 -22.89 2.62 -5.65
C GLN A 240 -23.48 3.35 -4.43
N LEU A 241 -22.84 4.41 -3.95
CA LEU A 241 -23.39 5.27 -2.89
C LEU A 241 -24.66 5.99 -3.35
N ASN A 242 -24.64 6.64 -4.52
CA ASN A 242 -25.74 7.47 -5.04
C ASN A 242 -26.98 6.69 -5.50
N SER A 243 -26.82 5.43 -5.91
CA SER A 243 -27.94 4.55 -6.25
C SER A 243 -28.94 4.37 -5.08
N ARG A 244 -28.49 4.68 -3.87
CA ARG A 244 -29.29 4.74 -2.66
C ARG A 244 -29.58 6.21 -2.40
N LYS A 245 -30.80 6.63 -2.71
CA LYS A 245 -31.28 8.01 -2.58
C LYS A 245 -30.75 8.64 -1.28
N PHE A 246 -29.73 9.49 -1.41
CA PHE A 246 -29.43 10.48 -0.39
C PHE A 246 -30.70 11.30 -0.25
N ASP A 247 -31.27 11.36 0.95
CA ASP A 247 -32.36 12.30 1.21
C ASP A 247 -31.72 13.69 1.10
N GLN A 248 -31.82 14.32 -0.07
CA GLN A 248 -31.11 15.54 -0.48
C GLN A 248 -31.47 16.79 0.36
N LYS A 249 -32.10 16.61 1.53
CA LYS A 249 -32.55 17.70 2.39
C LYS A 249 -31.48 18.29 3.29
N GLU A 250 -30.32 17.65 3.43
CA GLU A 250 -29.20 18.21 4.19
C GLU A 250 -27.95 18.28 3.31
N ASP A 251 -27.50 19.51 3.01
CA ASP A 251 -26.29 19.80 2.21
C ASP A 251 -24.98 19.26 2.85
N ARG A 252 -25.04 18.67 4.05
CA ARG A 252 -23.90 18.11 4.78
C ARG A 252 -24.32 16.88 5.58
N LEU A 253 -23.92 15.70 5.11
CA LEU A 253 -23.99 14.47 5.91
C LEU A 253 -23.09 14.61 7.14
N SER A 254 -23.59 14.19 8.30
CA SER A 254 -22.73 13.99 9.47
C SER A 254 -21.71 12.88 9.20
N HIS A 255 -20.58 12.88 9.92
CA HIS A 255 -19.57 11.82 9.80
C HIS A 255 -20.17 10.43 10.08
N ASP A 256 -21.14 10.34 10.99
CA ASP A 256 -21.78 9.09 11.36
C ASP A 256 -22.73 8.58 10.28
N GLU A 257 -23.48 9.48 9.64
CA GLU A 257 -24.30 9.14 8.48
C GLU A 257 -23.44 8.70 7.31
N LEU A 258 -22.33 9.40 7.05
CA LEU A 258 -21.40 9.00 5.99
C LEU A 258 -20.88 7.58 6.21
N VAL A 259 -20.40 7.26 7.41
CA VAL A 259 -19.90 5.91 7.74
C VAL A 259 -21.01 4.87 7.60
N ARG A 260 -22.23 5.17 8.06
CA ARG A 260 -23.39 4.26 7.92
C ARG A 260 -23.75 4.02 6.45
N VAL A 261 -23.81 5.06 5.64
CA VAL A 261 -24.15 4.95 4.21
C VAL A 261 -23.07 4.15 3.47
N MET A 262 -21.79 4.41 3.76
CA MET A 262 -20.68 3.64 3.18
C MET A 262 -20.74 2.16 3.59
N GLN A 263 -20.96 1.86 4.88
CA GLN A 263 -21.16 0.48 5.34
C GLN A 263 -22.31 -0.21 4.61
N GLN A 264 -23.45 0.46 4.48
CA GLN A 264 -24.62 -0.09 3.82
C GLN A 264 -24.39 -0.38 2.32
N ALA A 265 -23.68 0.51 1.61
CA ALA A 265 -23.31 0.30 0.22
C ALA A 265 -22.37 -0.91 0.09
N LEU A 266 -21.32 -0.98 0.92
CA LEU A 266 -20.33 -2.05 0.87
C LEU A 266 -20.91 -3.42 1.24
N VAL A 267 -21.83 -3.51 2.22
CA VAL A 267 -22.53 -4.76 2.56
C VAL A 267 -23.31 -5.30 1.36
N SER A 268 -24.00 -4.44 0.58
CA SER A 268 -24.67 -4.95 -0.62
C SER A 268 -23.72 -5.39 -1.70
N THR A 269 -22.55 -4.76 -1.81
CA THR A 269 -21.54 -5.18 -2.77
C THR A 269 -21.03 -6.56 -2.37
N GLU A 270 -20.74 -6.79 -1.09
CA GLU A 270 -20.43 -8.12 -0.55
C GLU A 270 -21.53 -9.16 -0.83
N LEU A 271 -22.81 -8.80 -0.69
CA LEU A 271 -23.94 -9.70 -0.91
C LEU A 271 -24.29 -9.94 -2.39
N ASN A 272 -24.00 -8.96 -3.26
CA ASN A 272 -24.22 -9.06 -4.70
C ASN A 272 -23.07 -9.76 -5.43
N LEU A 273 -21.91 -9.90 -4.77
CA LEU A 273 -20.87 -10.80 -5.23
C LEU A 273 -21.43 -12.23 -5.16
N PRO A 274 -21.33 -13.03 -6.24
CA PRO A 274 -21.93 -14.36 -6.28
C PRO A 274 -21.40 -15.21 -5.13
N SER A 275 -22.30 -15.65 -4.24
CA SER A 275 -21.97 -16.47 -3.06
C SER A 275 -21.02 -17.61 -3.46
N MET A 276 -19.82 -17.62 -2.91
CA MET A 276 -18.86 -18.70 -3.11
C MET A 276 -19.43 -19.99 -2.51
N LYS A 277 -20.03 -20.84 -3.35
CA LYS A 277 -19.99 -22.28 -3.09
C LYS A 277 -18.55 -22.75 -3.29
N PRO A 278 -18.02 -23.64 -2.44
CA PRO A 278 -16.68 -24.18 -2.62
C PRO A 278 -16.57 -24.75 -4.03
N LYS A 279 -15.50 -24.36 -4.75
CA LYS A 279 -15.19 -24.79 -6.12
C LYS A 279 -15.04 -26.32 -6.15
N THR A 280 -16.15 -27.05 -6.30
CA THR A 280 -16.12 -28.41 -6.83
C THR A 280 -15.73 -28.29 -8.29
N SER A 281 -14.57 -28.85 -8.63
CA SER A 281 -13.99 -28.98 -9.97
C SER A 281 -15.00 -28.87 -11.12
N ARG A 282 -15.10 -27.68 -11.74
CA ARG A 282 -15.83 -27.52 -13.01
C ARG A 282 -14.84 -27.61 -14.15
N VAL A 283 -14.97 -28.69 -14.91
CA VAL A 283 -14.35 -28.90 -16.22
C VAL A 283 -14.68 -27.70 -17.13
N PRO A 284 -13.72 -27.15 -17.89
CA PRO A 284 -13.95 -25.94 -18.68
C PRO A 284 -14.97 -26.18 -19.79
N ASN A 285 -15.92 -25.25 -19.94
CA ASN A 285 -16.86 -25.23 -21.06
C ASN A 285 -16.10 -24.99 -22.39
N PRO A 286 -16.08 -25.94 -23.33
CA PRO A 286 -15.24 -25.89 -24.54
C PRO A 286 -15.65 -24.79 -25.54
N ALA A 287 -16.79 -24.12 -25.35
CA ALA A 287 -17.27 -23.09 -26.27
C ALA A 287 -16.57 -21.73 -26.13
N LYS A 288 -16.24 -21.29 -24.90
CA LYS A 288 -15.59 -19.97 -24.65
C LYS A 288 -14.08 -19.98 -24.95
N ALA A 289 -13.39 -21.11 -24.70
CA ALA A 289 -11.97 -21.27 -25.00
C ALA A 289 -11.65 -21.26 -26.51
N ARG A 290 -12.63 -21.57 -27.37
CA ARG A 290 -12.43 -21.69 -28.82
C ARG A 290 -12.41 -20.33 -29.53
N VAL A 291 -13.06 -19.31 -28.97
CA VAL A 291 -13.10 -17.93 -29.54
C VAL A 291 -11.77 -17.22 -29.29
N ILE A 292 -11.24 -17.30 -28.06
CA ILE A 292 -9.96 -16.68 -27.68
C ILE A 292 -8.77 -17.34 -28.40
N ARG A 293 -8.82 -18.67 -28.61
CA ARG A 293 -7.74 -19.41 -29.31
C ARG A 293 -7.71 -19.16 -30.82
N LYS A 294 -8.83 -18.78 -31.44
CA LYS A 294 -8.88 -18.40 -32.88
C LYS A 294 -8.28 -17.02 -33.13
N LEU A 295 -8.49 -16.07 -32.23
CA LEU A 295 -7.95 -14.70 -32.37
C LEU A 295 -6.43 -14.65 -32.13
N ARG A 296 -5.90 -15.48 -31.22
CA ARG A 296 -4.46 -15.57 -30.95
C ARG A 296 -3.64 -16.23 -32.07
N ARG A 297 -4.29 -16.93 -33.01
CA ARG A 297 -3.65 -17.52 -34.21
C ARG A 297 -3.58 -16.55 -35.40
N ALA A 298 -4.28 -15.41 -35.34
CA ALA A 298 -4.36 -14.46 -36.45
C ALA A 298 -3.29 -13.35 -36.43
N GLN A 299 -2.45 -13.28 -35.38
CA GLN A 299 -1.36 -12.30 -35.35
C GLN A 299 -0.06 -12.87 -35.95
N PRO A 300 0.58 -12.18 -36.91
CA PRO A 300 1.87 -12.61 -37.45
C PRO A 300 2.98 -12.44 -36.40
N LYS A 301 3.85 -13.47 -36.28
CA LYS A 301 5.00 -13.46 -35.37
C LYS A 301 6.00 -12.36 -35.77
N PRO A 302 6.58 -11.60 -34.81
CA PRO A 302 7.63 -10.64 -35.12
C PRO A 302 8.91 -11.37 -35.53
N THR A 303 9.45 -11.01 -36.69
CA THR A 303 10.73 -11.50 -37.21
C THR A 303 11.88 -10.90 -36.41
N SER A 304 12.64 -11.74 -35.70
CA SER A 304 13.90 -11.35 -35.08
C SER A 304 14.97 -11.08 -36.15
N LYS A 305 15.36 -9.82 -36.35
CA LYS A 305 16.61 -9.49 -37.03
C LYS A 305 17.70 -9.32 -35.97
N LYS A 306 18.65 -10.25 -35.96
CA LYS A 306 19.96 -10.09 -35.31
C LYS A 306 20.78 -9.07 -36.12
N LYS A 307 21.30 -8.05 -35.45
CA LYS A 307 22.60 -7.42 -35.70
C LYS A 307 23.20 -7.03 -34.37
#